data_AF-A0A9E1R0K5-F1
#
_entry.id   AF-A0A9E1R0K5-F1
#
_cell.length_a   1.000
_cell.length_b   1.000
_cell.length_c   1.000
_cell.angle_alpha   90.00
_cell.angle_beta   90.00
_cell.angle_gamma   90.00
#
_symmetry.space_group_name_H-M   'P 1'
#
loop_
_entity.id
_entity.type
_entity.pdbx_description
1 polymer ?
#
loop_
_entity_poly.entity_id
_entity_poly.type
_entity_poly.pdbx_seq_one_letter_code
_entity_poly.pdbx_strand_id
1 'polypeptide(L)'
;NNKLKITDRRGNIRIKNNLINIENEIFLNQNSFTTIDSKNNVVKINTKGEIIKKPLPSESKYLFSADKNNLVHISENILTINGKVSELEFANYTKPIIFNNKLIDNISLTDKDQKLIYLFDSNSNLVPNFPVFGSSKIDLFEDKNSRKYITSVGESDEILVYSLY
;
A
#
# COMPACT_ATOMS: atom_id res chain seq x y z
N ASN A 1 18.60 -13.55 -13.10
CA ASN A 1 19.12 -12.68 -12.03
C ASN A 1 18.52 -11.28 -12.14
N ASN A 2 17.40 -11.03 -11.45
CA ASN A 2 16.73 -9.73 -11.43
C ASN A 2 17.52 -8.72 -10.60
N LYS A 3 18.47 -8.02 -11.23
CA LYS A 3 19.23 -6.92 -10.62
C LYS A 3 18.44 -5.61 -10.75
N LEU A 4 18.35 -4.85 -9.67
CA LEU A 4 17.74 -3.52 -9.72
C LEU A 4 18.68 -2.54 -10.45
N LYS A 5 18.24 -2.00 -11.58
CA LYS A 5 18.94 -0.91 -12.28
C LYS A 5 18.17 0.39 -12.10
N ILE A 6 18.83 1.39 -11.52
CA ILE A 6 18.29 2.74 -11.44
C ILE A 6 19.09 3.61 -12.41
N THR A 7 18.43 4.05 -13.48
CA THR A 7 19.07 4.74 -14.61
C THR A 7 18.69 6.21 -14.67
N ASP A 8 19.47 7.00 -15.42
CA ASP A 8 19.04 8.31 -15.90
C ASP A 8 18.07 8.18 -17.09
N ARG A 9 17.56 9.31 -17.58
CA ARG A 9 16.67 9.37 -18.76
C ARG A 9 17.32 8.89 -20.06
N ARG A 10 18.64 8.71 -20.10
CA ARG A 10 19.41 8.22 -21.25
C ARG A 10 19.75 6.73 -21.12
N GLY A 11 19.35 6.07 -20.02
CA GLY A 11 19.62 4.66 -19.75
C GLY A 11 20.96 4.38 -19.06
N ASN A 12 21.75 5.40 -18.72
CA ASN A 12 23.01 5.19 -17.98
C ASN A 12 22.71 4.86 -16.52
N ILE A 13 23.52 4.00 -15.89
CA ILE A 13 23.38 3.69 -14.46
C ILE A 13 23.61 4.97 -13.65
N ARG A 14 22.56 5.47 -13.00
CA ARG A 14 22.61 6.67 -12.15
C ARG A 14 22.97 6.32 -10.72
N ILE A 15 22.41 5.22 -10.20
CA ILE A 15 22.66 4.77 -8.82
C ILE A 15 23.18 3.33 -8.87
N LYS A 16 24.44 3.17 -8.48
CA LYS A 16 25.06 1.86 -8.33
C LYS A 16 24.51 1.17 -7.08
N ASN A 17 24.18 -0.11 -7.20
CA ASN A 17 23.68 -0.92 -6.09
C ASN A 17 23.99 -2.41 -6.33
N ASN A 18 23.96 -3.20 -5.26
CA ASN A 18 24.20 -4.64 -5.28
C ASN A 18 22.92 -5.45 -4.98
N LEU A 19 21.73 -4.83 -5.08
CA LEU A 19 20.47 -5.50 -4.82
C LEU A 19 20.16 -6.50 -5.93
N ILE A 20 19.81 -7.72 -5.51
CA ILE A 20 19.46 -8.86 -6.36
C ILE A 20 18.13 -9.43 -5.90
N ASN A 21 17.43 -10.11 -6.81
CA ASN A 21 16.17 -10.81 -6.54
C ASN A 21 15.09 -9.90 -5.96
N ILE A 22 14.97 -8.70 -6.52
CA ILE A 22 13.82 -7.83 -6.25
C ILE A 22 12.65 -8.33 -7.10
N GLU A 23 11.63 -8.85 -6.44
CA GLU A 23 10.42 -9.40 -7.07
C GLU A 23 9.19 -8.49 -6.89
N ASN A 24 9.21 -7.71 -5.82
CA ASN A 24 8.16 -6.76 -5.49
C ASN A 24 8.30 -5.46 -6.29
N GLU A 25 7.19 -4.72 -6.39
CA GLU A 25 7.18 -3.37 -6.95
C GLU A 25 8.12 -2.42 -6.19
N ILE A 26 8.54 -1.34 -6.84
CA ILE A 26 9.42 -0.35 -6.24
C ILE A 26 8.69 0.98 -6.20
N PHE A 27 8.58 1.53 -4.99
CA PHE A 27 7.93 2.81 -4.76
C PHE A 27 8.95 3.85 -4.31
N LEU A 28 8.66 5.12 -4.55
CA LEU A 28 9.40 6.21 -3.93
C LEU A 28 8.76 6.53 -2.58
N ASN A 29 9.48 6.31 -1.49
CA ASN A 29 9.03 6.65 -0.14
C ASN A 29 10.14 7.38 0.62
N GLN A 30 9.83 8.54 1.18
CA GLN A 30 10.78 9.37 1.93
C GLN A 30 12.13 9.57 1.19
N ASN A 31 12.05 9.97 -0.08
CA ASN A 31 13.20 10.19 -0.98
C ASN A 31 14.10 8.96 -1.25
N SER A 32 13.59 7.75 -0.97
CA SER A 32 14.29 6.50 -1.25
C SER A 32 13.41 5.55 -2.08
N PHE A 33 14.03 4.82 -3.00
CA PHE A 33 13.36 3.70 -3.65
C PHE A 33 13.18 2.59 -2.60
N THR A 34 11.95 2.15 -2.42
CA THR A 34 11.52 1.27 -1.34
C THR A 34 10.80 0.05 -1.91
N THR A 35 11.17 -1.13 -1.42
CA THR A 35 10.58 -2.43 -1.80
C THR A 35 10.66 -3.39 -0.60
N ILE A 36 9.98 -4.52 -0.68
CA ILE A 36 10.21 -5.66 0.20
C ILE A 36 11.04 -6.71 -0.58
N ASP A 37 12.14 -7.21 -0.02
CA ASP A 37 12.93 -8.27 -0.65
C ASP A 37 12.38 -9.68 -0.35
N SER A 38 12.90 -10.70 -1.04
CA SER A 38 12.45 -12.09 -0.89
C SER A 38 12.72 -12.70 0.50
N LYS A 39 13.39 -11.96 1.39
CA LYS A 39 13.66 -12.33 2.78
C LYS A 39 12.85 -11.46 3.76
N ASN A 40 11.74 -10.88 3.27
CA ASN A 40 10.85 -10.01 4.03
C ASN A 40 11.54 -8.83 4.71
N ASN A 41 12.54 -8.22 4.07
CA ASN A 41 13.11 -6.95 4.53
C ASN A 41 12.48 -5.79 3.77
N VAL A 42 12.10 -4.73 4.47
CA VAL A 42 11.92 -3.41 3.85
C VAL A 42 13.31 -2.92 3.44
N VAL A 43 13.54 -2.85 2.14
CA VAL A 43 14.77 -2.36 1.53
C VAL A 43 14.54 -0.95 1.03
N LYS A 44 15.37 -0.01 1.48
CA LYS A 44 15.40 1.38 0.99
C LYS A 44 16.76 1.66 0.35
N ILE A 45 16.75 2.24 -0.84
CA ILE A 45 17.96 2.78 -1.49
C ILE A 45 17.76 4.26 -1.81
N ASN A 46 18.67 5.09 -1.33
CA ASN A 46 18.59 6.53 -1.56
C ASN A 46 19.33 6.96 -2.85
N THR A 47 19.29 8.25 -3.17
CA THR A 47 19.89 8.82 -4.39
C THR A 47 21.42 8.73 -4.44
N LYS A 48 22.08 8.46 -3.31
CA LYS A 48 23.53 8.23 -3.21
C LYS A 48 23.92 6.76 -3.38
N GLY A 49 22.95 5.85 -3.40
CA GLY A 49 23.17 4.41 -3.45
C GLY A 49 23.40 3.76 -2.09
N GLU A 50 23.14 4.48 -0.99
CA GLU A 50 23.16 3.92 0.35
C GLU A 50 21.91 3.03 0.53
N ILE A 51 22.11 1.82 1.03
CA ILE A 51 21.07 0.80 1.18
C ILE A 51 20.82 0.55 2.67
N ILE A 52 19.55 0.61 3.07
CA ILE A 52 19.08 0.21 4.39
C ILE A 52 18.16 -1.00 4.22
N LYS A 53 18.32 -2.00 5.06
CA LYS A 53 17.42 -3.16 5.16
C LYS A 53 16.90 -3.27 6.58
N LYS A 54 15.58 -3.39 6.72
CA LYS A 54 14.93 -3.64 8.00
C LYS A 54 14.05 -4.89 7.90
N PRO A 55 14.26 -5.92 8.72
CA PRO A 55 13.43 -7.12 8.70
C PRO A 55 11.99 -6.80 9.16
N LEU A 56 11.02 -7.44 8.52
CA LEU A 56 9.62 -7.44 8.95
C LEU A 56 9.38 -8.60 9.93
N PRO A 57 8.37 -8.50 10.82
CA PRO A 57 8.25 -9.41 11.97
C PRO A 57 7.78 -10.83 11.62
N SER A 58 7.05 -11.01 10.52
CA SER A 58 6.56 -12.31 10.05
C SER A 58 7.34 -12.83 8.83
N GLU A 59 7.46 -14.14 8.74
CA GLU A 59 7.99 -14.89 7.58
C GLU A 59 6.95 -15.07 6.47
N SER A 60 5.67 -14.76 6.71
CA SER A 60 4.62 -14.83 5.68
C SER A 60 4.77 -13.75 4.62
N LYS A 61 4.11 -13.94 3.47
CA LYS A 61 4.22 -13.04 2.33
C LYS A 61 3.47 -11.74 2.59
N TYR A 62 4.14 -10.61 2.39
CA TYR A 62 3.53 -9.29 2.51
C TYR A 62 2.88 -8.82 1.21
N LEU A 63 1.70 -8.24 1.33
CA LEU A 63 1.17 -7.31 0.36
C LEU A 63 1.54 -5.90 0.79
N PHE A 64 2.06 -5.06 -0.10
CA PHE A 64 2.58 -3.75 0.29
C PHE A 64 2.30 -2.69 -0.77
N SER A 65 2.20 -1.45 -0.33
CA SER A 65 2.13 -0.27 -1.19
C SER A 65 2.84 0.87 -0.48
N ALA A 66 3.41 1.78 -1.25
CA ALA A 66 4.00 2.98 -0.70
C ALA A 66 3.89 4.16 -1.65
N ASP A 67 3.87 5.36 -1.09
CA ASP A 67 4.05 6.60 -1.81
C ASP A 67 5.10 7.45 -1.09
N LYS A 68 5.20 8.73 -1.46
CA LYS A 68 6.15 9.68 -0.87
C LYS A 68 6.12 9.69 0.67
N ASN A 69 4.94 9.63 1.26
CA ASN A 69 4.69 9.85 2.69
C ASN A 69 4.33 8.54 3.42
N ASN A 70 3.67 7.61 2.75
CA ASN A 70 3.04 6.44 3.32
C ASN A 70 3.80 5.15 2.95
N LEU A 71 4.00 4.28 3.93
CA LEU A 71 4.45 2.90 3.74
C LEU A 71 3.43 1.98 4.41
N VAL A 72 2.78 1.16 3.61
CA VAL A 72 1.71 0.26 4.05
C VAL A 72 2.06 -1.16 3.67
N HIS A 73 1.91 -2.08 4.60
CA HIS A 73 2.00 -3.50 4.32
C HIS A 73 1.06 -4.30 5.21
N ILE A 74 0.59 -5.42 4.71
CA ILE A 74 -0.21 -6.40 5.44
C ILE A 74 0.37 -7.79 5.20
N SER A 75 0.42 -8.58 6.28
CA SER A 75 0.70 -10.01 6.23
C SER A 75 -0.32 -10.70 7.09
N GLU A 76 -0.96 -11.75 6.55
CA GLU A 76 -2.12 -12.39 7.18
C GLU A 76 -3.19 -11.33 7.52
N ASN A 77 -3.49 -11.11 8.80
CA ASN A 77 -4.44 -10.14 9.30
C ASN A 77 -3.79 -8.91 9.98
N ILE A 78 -2.45 -8.80 9.93
CA ILE A 78 -1.71 -7.73 10.59
C ILE A 78 -1.39 -6.62 9.59
N LEU A 79 -2.18 -5.54 9.63
CA LEU A 79 -1.97 -4.33 8.84
C LEU A 79 -0.98 -3.40 9.55
N THR A 80 0.00 -2.89 8.82
CA THR A 80 0.91 -1.86 9.30
C THR A 80 0.86 -0.64 8.38
N ILE A 81 0.44 0.51 8.91
CA ILE A 81 0.44 1.82 8.23
C ILE A 81 1.45 2.72 8.94
N ASN A 82 2.51 3.13 8.24
CA ASN A 82 3.52 4.05 8.77
C ASN A 82 4.14 3.59 10.10
N GLY A 83 4.27 2.27 10.30
CA GLY A 83 4.81 1.66 11.50
C GLY A 83 3.81 1.45 12.65
N LYS A 84 2.56 1.92 12.50
CA LYS A 84 1.46 1.60 13.42
C LYS A 84 0.81 0.31 12.99
N VAL A 85 0.53 -0.56 13.95
CA VAL A 85 -0.02 -1.91 13.73
C VAL A 85 -1.51 -1.92 14.07
N SER A 86 -2.30 -2.56 13.22
CA SER A 86 -3.72 -2.85 13.44
C SER A 86 -3.97 -4.31 13.09
N GLU A 87 -4.61 -5.03 14.01
CA GLU A 87 -5.06 -6.40 13.80
C GLU A 87 -6.47 -6.39 13.22
N LEU A 88 -6.67 -7.12 12.13
CA LEU A 88 -7.96 -7.31 11.47
C LEU A 88 -8.45 -8.74 11.69
N GLU A 89 -9.66 -9.04 11.20
CA GLU A 89 -10.12 -10.42 11.12
C GLU A 89 -9.26 -11.24 10.13
N PHE A 90 -9.16 -12.55 10.33
CA PHE A 90 -8.44 -13.40 9.40
C PHE A 90 -9.21 -13.56 8.08
N ALA A 91 -8.59 -13.09 6.99
CA ALA A 91 -9.18 -13.15 5.65
C ALA A 91 -8.15 -13.00 4.53
N ASN A 92 -8.58 -13.28 3.30
CA ASN A 92 -7.81 -13.01 2.09
C ASN A 92 -7.93 -11.54 1.67
N TYR A 93 -6.95 -10.73 2.05
CA TYR A 93 -6.93 -9.30 1.72
C TYR A 93 -6.39 -8.99 0.32
N THR A 94 -6.93 -7.94 -0.31
CA THR A 94 -6.29 -7.30 -1.47
C THR A 94 -5.03 -6.54 -1.06
N LYS A 95 -4.12 -6.33 -2.02
CA LYS A 95 -2.99 -5.39 -1.85
C LYS A 95 -3.50 -4.00 -1.42
N PRO A 96 -2.92 -3.37 -0.39
CA PRO A 96 -3.31 -2.04 0.04
C PRO A 96 -3.22 -1.02 -1.09
N ILE A 97 -4.15 -0.07 -1.13
CA ILE A 97 -4.14 1.06 -2.05
C ILE A 97 -4.08 2.34 -1.22
N ILE A 98 -3.24 3.27 -1.65
CA ILE A 98 -3.08 4.57 -0.99
C ILE A 98 -3.72 5.62 -1.89
N PHE A 99 -4.62 6.40 -1.32
CA PHE A 99 -5.28 7.53 -1.97
C PHE A 99 -4.79 8.81 -1.33
N ASN A 100 -4.11 9.65 -2.11
CA ASN A 100 -3.68 10.96 -1.65
C ASN A 100 -4.87 11.92 -1.65
N ASN A 101 -5.13 12.55 -0.50
CA ASN A 101 -6.23 13.50 -0.34
C ASN A 101 -5.71 14.83 0.19
N LYS A 102 -6.55 15.88 0.17
CA LYS A 102 -6.17 17.23 0.59
C LYS A 102 -5.72 17.33 2.05
N LEU A 103 -6.41 16.62 2.96
CA LEU A 103 -6.20 16.74 4.40
C LEU A 103 -5.44 15.54 4.98
N ILE A 104 -5.97 14.34 4.73
CA ILE A 104 -5.42 13.10 5.24
C ILE A 104 -5.59 12.00 4.20
N ASP A 105 -4.48 11.34 3.88
CA ASP A 105 -4.46 10.24 2.94
C ASP A 105 -5.26 9.06 3.48
N ASN A 106 -5.89 8.31 2.58
CA ASN A 106 -6.64 7.11 2.94
C ASN A 106 -5.97 5.86 2.42
N ILE A 107 -6.10 4.78 3.18
CA ILE A 107 -5.57 3.46 2.85
C ILE A 107 -6.75 2.50 2.77
N SER A 108 -6.93 1.84 1.63
CA SER A 108 -7.97 0.82 1.48
C SER A 108 -7.39 -0.57 1.32
N LEU A 109 -8.12 -1.55 1.83
CA LEU A 109 -7.95 -2.96 1.52
C LEU A 109 -9.31 -3.65 1.59
N THR A 110 -9.49 -4.67 0.77
CA THR A 110 -10.74 -5.44 0.70
C THR A 110 -10.47 -6.85 1.17
N ASP A 111 -11.26 -7.30 2.15
CA ASP A 111 -11.44 -8.72 2.47
C ASP A 111 -12.26 -9.35 1.33
N LYS A 112 -11.64 -10.26 0.58
CA LYS A 112 -12.28 -10.94 -0.55
C LYS A 112 -13.24 -12.05 -0.12
N ASP A 113 -13.04 -12.60 1.06
CA ASP A 113 -13.83 -13.74 1.56
C ASP A 113 -15.19 -13.25 2.06
N GLN A 114 -15.19 -12.15 2.83
CA GLN A 114 -16.41 -11.55 3.38
C GLN A 114 -16.97 -10.39 2.54
N LYS A 115 -16.27 -9.98 1.47
CA LYS A 115 -16.63 -8.82 0.64
C LYS A 115 -16.77 -7.54 1.48
N LEU A 116 -15.76 -7.29 2.31
CA LEU A 116 -15.68 -6.12 3.18
C LEU A 116 -14.56 -5.19 2.75
N ILE A 117 -14.88 -3.94 2.49
CA ILE A 117 -13.93 -2.87 2.23
C ILE A 117 -13.59 -2.22 3.56
N TYR A 118 -12.31 -2.18 3.87
CA TYR A 118 -11.76 -1.36 4.94
C TYR A 118 -11.18 -0.07 4.36
N LEU A 119 -11.36 1.02 5.10
CA LEU A 119 -10.76 2.32 4.80
C LEU A 119 -10.17 2.88 6.09
N PHE A 120 -8.86 3.08 6.08
CA PHE A 120 -8.11 3.72 7.16
C PHE A 120 -7.67 5.11 6.74
N ASP A 121 -7.36 5.96 7.70
CA ASP A 121 -6.55 7.15 7.49
C ASP A 121 -5.04 6.81 7.55
N SER A 122 -4.18 7.72 7.11
CA SER A 122 -2.72 7.55 7.17
C SER A 122 -2.12 7.48 8.58
N ASN A 123 -2.95 7.72 9.61
CA ASN A 123 -2.62 7.54 11.01
C ASN A 123 -3.01 6.16 11.55
N SER A 124 -3.48 5.24 10.68
CA SER A 124 -3.94 3.89 11.01
C SER A 124 -5.26 3.85 11.80
N ASN A 125 -6.06 4.92 11.77
CA ASN A 125 -7.40 4.91 12.33
C ASN A 125 -8.40 4.42 11.29
N LEU A 126 -9.29 3.50 11.68
CA LEU A 126 -10.40 3.09 10.83
C LEU A 126 -11.36 4.27 10.63
N VAL A 127 -11.72 4.55 9.38
CA VAL A 127 -12.68 5.61 9.06
C VAL A 127 -14.05 5.23 9.64
N PRO A 128 -14.81 6.17 10.24
CA PRO A 128 -16.11 5.86 10.81
C PRO A 128 -17.04 5.15 9.83
N ASN A 129 -17.82 4.19 10.34
CA ASN A 129 -18.74 3.34 9.60
C ASN A 129 -18.09 2.34 8.63
N PHE A 130 -16.77 2.13 8.70
CA PHE A 130 -16.09 1.02 8.04
C PHE A 130 -15.93 -0.18 8.99
N PRO A 131 -15.83 -1.42 8.46
CA PRO A 131 -15.87 -1.76 7.03
C PRO A 131 -17.27 -1.66 6.41
N VAL A 132 -17.33 -1.52 5.07
CA VAL A 132 -18.58 -1.52 4.27
C VAL A 132 -18.57 -2.65 3.25
N PHE A 133 -19.74 -3.00 2.71
CA PHE A 133 -19.84 -4.05 1.69
C PHE A 133 -19.14 -3.68 0.37
N GLY A 134 -18.49 -4.65 -0.25
CA GLY A 134 -17.96 -4.57 -1.61
C GLY A 134 -16.89 -5.63 -1.88
N SER A 135 -16.90 -6.18 -3.09
CA SER A 135 -16.15 -7.38 -3.44
C SER A 135 -14.82 -7.11 -4.16
N SER A 136 -14.56 -5.85 -4.55
CA SER A 136 -13.33 -5.46 -5.25
C SER A 136 -12.48 -4.45 -4.49
N LYS A 137 -11.28 -4.21 -5.04
CA LYS A 137 -10.53 -2.97 -4.79
C LYS A 137 -11.42 -1.77 -5.12
N ILE A 138 -11.21 -0.68 -4.39
CA ILE A 138 -11.96 0.55 -4.61
C ILE A 138 -11.22 1.52 -5.52
N ASP A 139 -11.96 2.48 -6.06
CA ASP A 139 -11.45 3.79 -6.42
C ASP A 139 -12.01 4.83 -5.44
N LEU A 140 -11.28 5.93 -5.23
CA LEU A 140 -11.66 7.00 -4.32
C LEU A 140 -11.47 8.35 -5.00
N PHE A 141 -12.55 9.13 -5.03
CA PHE A 141 -12.57 10.48 -5.56
C PHE A 141 -12.88 11.50 -4.45
N GLU A 142 -12.06 12.55 -4.34
CA GLU A 142 -12.30 13.68 -3.44
C GLU A 142 -12.69 14.92 -4.25
N ASP A 143 -13.85 15.50 -3.94
CA ASP A 143 -14.35 16.69 -4.63
C ASP A 143 -13.69 17.99 -4.15
N LYS A 144 -14.13 19.13 -4.73
CA LYS A 144 -13.60 20.46 -4.36
C LYS A 144 -13.88 20.83 -2.90
N ASN A 145 -14.96 20.34 -2.32
CA ASN A 145 -15.40 20.59 -0.95
C ASN A 145 -14.89 19.52 0.04
N SER A 146 -13.95 18.66 -0.40
CA SER A 146 -13.36 17.56 0.38
C SER A 146 -14.35 16.45 0.76
N ARG A 147 -15.46 16.33 0.02
CA ARG A 147 -16.34 15.16 0.12
C ARG A 147 -15.72 14.00 -0.65
N LYS A 148 -15.77 12.81 -0.08
CA LYS A 148 -15.13 11.62 -0.65
C LYS A 148 -16.19 10.64 -1.14
N TYR A 149 -15.95 10.08 -2.31
CA TYR A 149 -16.78 9.10 -2.95
C TYR A 149 -15.94 7.85 -3.19
N ILE A 150 -16.49 6.69 -2.81
CA ILE A 150 -15.84 5.40 -3.01
C ILE A 150 -16.67 4.57 -3.96
N THR A 151 -16.02 3.99 -4.97
CA THR A 151 -16.66 3.06 -5.90
C THR A 151 -16.06 1.67 -5.79
N SER A 152 -16.90 0.64 -5.80
CA SER A 152 -16.48 -0.75 -5.79
C SER A 152 -17.45 -1.62 -6.56
N VAL A 153 -17.03 -2.82 -6.95
CA VAL A 153 -17.94 -3.85 -7.44
C VAL A 153 -18.69 -4.46 -6.25
N GLY A 154 -20.01 -4.61 -6.38
CA GLY A 154 -20.86 -5.29 -5.41
C GLY A 154 -20.98 -6.78 -5.71
N GLU A 155 -22.21 -7.26 -5.83
CA GLU A 155 -22.51 -8.58 -6.40
C GLU A 155 -22.44 -8.57 -7.94
N SER A 156 -22.85 -9.66 -8.60
CA SER A 156 -22.83 -9.80 -10.06
C SER A 156 -23.48 -8.60 -10.76
N ASP A 157 -22.68 -7.90 -11.57
CA ASP A 157 -23.05 -6.73 -12.39
C ASP A 157 -23.46 -5.46 -11.62
N GLU A 158 -23.07 -5.32 -10.35
CA GLU A 158 -23.34 -4.14 -9.52
C GLU A 158 -22.11 -3.25 -9.32
N ILE A 159 -22.29 -1.93 -9.41
CA ILE A 159 -21.32 -0.92 -8.95
C ILE A 159 -21.92 -0.19 -7.75
N LEU A 160 -21.22 -0.27 -6.63
CA LEU A 160 -21.56 0.43 -5.39
C LEU A 160 -20.89 1.80 -5.37
N VAL A 161 -21.62 2.80 -4.88
CA VAL A 161 -21.08 4.14 -4.64
C VAL A 161 -21.42 4.58 -3.22
N TYR A 162 -20.38 4.83 -2.42
CA TYR A 162 -20.52 5.36 -1.06
C TYR A 162 -20.10 6.83 -1.03
N SER A 163 -20.87 7.67 -0.35
CA SER A 163 -20.51 9.05 -0.05
C SER A 163 -20.14 9.17 1.42
N LEU A 164 -18.96 9.71 1.69
CA LEU A 164 -18.46 10.00 3.03
C LEU A 164 -18.73 11.48 3.34
N TYR A 165 -19.46 11.72 4.43
CA TYR A 165 -19.80 13.05 4.94
C TYR A 165 -19.11 13.33 6.27
#